data_AF-A0A847MG21-F1
#
_entry.id   AF-A0A847MG21-F1
#
_cell.length_a   1.000
_cell.length_b   1.000
_cell.length_c   1.000
_cell.angle_alpha   90.00
_cell.angle_beta   90.00
_cell.angle_gamma   90.00
#
_symmetry.space_group_name_H-M   'P 1'
#
loop_
_entity.id
_entity.type
_entity.pdbx_description
1 polymer ?
#
loop_
_entity_poly.entity_id
_entity_poly.type
_entity_poly.pdbx_seq_one_letter_code
_entity_poly.pdbx_strand_id
1 'polypeptide(L)'
;MKRIWLVHSIFLVVFLFIFLLSHSTSFCAQDLSTLFEQMSPGIVTVYSSTQGKKEVSQGSGFFINSQGWVITNHHVVDGSTQIVIITSDNTEYRVNQVLKTDKDKDLALLATTVPREKIFPLPVNPNLPRIGEPIVVIGSPDGYRLSLSDGLVSAIRDLPKYNISRFIQFTAPISGGSSGSPLINYQGEVIGVVKMTVIGEQVQNINFAIPSQHLFELIPELGPYQKQEELIPPSKPVAPIPSPTHPAEDHYAQGLLYLLWGKTDEALVSFLKAIELNPRYPEAF
;
A
#
# COMPACT_ATOMS: atom_id res chain seq x y z
N MET A 1 -39.98 57.33 11.05
CA MET A 1 -40.01 55.88 11.37
C MET A 1 -39.46 54.98 10.24
N LYS A 2 -39.82 55.15 8.96
CA LYS A 2 -39.36 54.25 7.87
C LYS A 2 -37.83 54.22 7.59
N ARG A 3 -37.10 55.32 7.83
CA ARG A 3 -35.64 55.40 7.60
C ARG A 3 -34.80 54.58 8.60
N ILE A 4 -35.27 54.41 9.84
CA ILE A 4 -34.52 53.68 10.90
C ILE A 4 -34.57 52.16 10.65
N TRP A 5 -35.69 51.66 10.12
CA TRP A 5 -35.87 50.26 9.73
C TRP A 5 -34.99 49.86 8.55
N LEU A 6 -34.79 50.76 7.57
CA LEU A 6 -33.94 50.49 6.42
C LEU A 6 -32.46 50.33 6.83
N VAL A 7 -31.97 51.17 7.75
CA VAL A 7 -30.57 51.13 8.21
C VAL A 7 -30.31 49.86 9.04
N HIS A 8 -31.24 49.45 9.91
CA HIS A 8 -31.10 48.21 10.68
C HIS A 8 -31.16 46.96 9.78
N SER A 9 -32.01 46.97 8.75
CA SER A 9 -32.10 45.85 7.80
C SER A 9 -30.82 45.69 6.97
N ILE A 10 -30.17 46.80 6.58
CA ILE A 10 -28.89 46.74 5.86
C ILE A 10 -27.79 46.23 6.80
N PHE A 11 -27.76 46.68 8.05
CA PHE A 11 -26.78 46.22 9.04
C PHE A 11 -26.89 44.72 9.32
N LEU A 12 -28.11 44.20 9.45
CA LEU A 12 -28.35 42.77 9.67
C LEU A 12 -27.92 41.92 8.46
N VAL A 13 -28.22 42.37 7.24
CA VAL A 13 -27.80 41.66 6.01
C VAL A 13 -26.29 41.67 5.85
N VAL A 14 -25.63 42.81 6.10
CA VAL A 14 -24.17 42.92 6.06
C VAL A 14 -23.53 42.05 7.15
N PHE A 15 -24.09 42.02 8.36
CA PHE A 15 -23.59 41.17 9.44
C PHE A 15 -23.76 39.68 9.12
N LEU A 16 -24.91 39.27 8.56
CA LEU A 16 -25.14 37.90 8.12
C LEU A 16 -24.18 37.50 6.98
N PHE A 17 -23.90 38.42 6.05
CA PHE A 17 -22.98 38.21 4.93
C PHE A 17 -21.53 38.08 5.42
N ILE A 18 -21.11 38.90 6.39
CA ILE A 18 -19.78 38.80 7.04
C ILE A 18 -19.67 37.52 7.87
N PHE A 19 -20.74 37.11 8.56
CA PHE A 19 -20.79 35.85 9.33
C PHE A 19 -20.70 34.61 8.41
N LEU A 20 -21.32 34.68 7.22
CA LEU A 20 -21.21 33.65 6.18
C LEU A 20 -19.82 33.61 5.53
N LEU A 21 -19.15 34.76 5.37
CA LEU A 21 -17.76 34.84 4.85
C LEU A 21 -16.71 34.36 5.86
N SER A 22 -16.98 34.44 7.16
CA SER A 22 -16.05 34.04 8.23
C SER A 22 -16.12 32.56 8.58
N HIS A 23 -17.09 31.81 8.05
CA HIS A 23 -17.10 30.34 8.06
C HIS A 23 -16.48 29.79 6.78
N SER A 24 -15.34 30.34 6.39
CA SER A 24 -14.48 29.69 5.40
C SER A 24 -13.92 28.43 6.06
N THR A 25 -14.60 27.29 5.89
CA THR A 25 -14.01 26.00 6.20
C THR A 25 -12.81 25.86 5.28
N SER A 26 -11.60 26.08 5.81
CA SER A 26 -10.37 25.77 5.12
C SER A 26 -10.39 24.28 4.80
N PHE A 27 -10.75 23.94 3.55
CA PHE A 27 -10.48 22.63 2.99
C PHE A 27 -8.97 22.59 2.75
N CYS A 28 -8.20 22.39 3.82
CA CYS A 28 -6.77 22.19 3.68
C CYS A 28 -6.62 20.84 2.97
N ALA A 29 -6.19 20.88 1.71
CA ALA A 29 -5.74 19.69 1.03
C ALA A 29 -4.67 19.05 1.93
N GLN A 30 -4.90 17.82 2.39
CA GLN A 30 -3.91 17.08 3.16
C GLN A 30 -2.63 17.03 2.31
N ASP A 31 -1.53 17.53 2.85
CA ASP A 31 -0.23 17.40 2.20
C ASP A 31 0.13 15.91 2.12
N LEU A 32 0.50 15.44 0.93
CA LEU A 32 0.91 14.05 0.71
C LEU A 32 2.10 13.67 1.58
N SER A 33 2.97 14.63 1.91
CA SER A 33 4.10 14.40 2.82
C SER A 33 3.59 14.07 4.23
N THR A 34 2.62 14.82 4.74
CA THR A 34 1.98 14.54 6.04
C THR A 34 1.25 13.20 6.02
N LEU A 35 0.52 12.90 4.94
CA LEU A 35 -0.14 11.60 4.79
C LEU A 35 0.89 10.45 4.82
N PHE A 36 2.00 10.59 4.09
CA PHE A 36 3.07 9.61 4.08
C PHE A 36 3.71 9.42 5.47
N GLU A 37 4.00 10.50 6.20
CA GLU A 37 4.55 10.45 7.55
C GLU A 37 3.62 9.73 8.54
N GLN A 38 2.31 9.94 8.41
CA GLN A 38 1.31 9.29 9.25
C GLN A 38 1.14 7.80 8.93
N MET A 39 1.20 7.43 7.65
CA MET A 39 0.83 6.09 7.20
C MET A 39 2.01 5.13 7.06
N SER A 40 3.19 5.64 6.67
CA SER A 40 4.38 4.79 6.44
C SER A 40 4.82 3.94 7.65
N PRO A 41 4.65 4.36 8.93
CA PRO A 41 4.98 3.50 10.07
C PRO A 41 4.16 2.22 10.14
N GLY A 42 2.96 2.22 9.55
CA GLY A 42 2.08 1.06 9.52
C GLY A 42 2.36 0.06 8.40
N ILE A 43 3.35 0.33 7.55
CA ILE A 43 3.62 -0.41 6.33
C ILE A 43 4.91 -1.21 6.48
N VAL A 44 4.89 -2.44 5.98
CA VAL A 44 6.00 -3.38 6.07
C VAL A 44 6.33 -3.94 4.70
N THR A 45 7.60 -4.28 4.50
CA THR A 45 8.02 -5.15 3.39
C THR A 45 7.90 -6.60 3.84
N VAL A 46 7.40 -7.48 2.97
CA VAL A 46 7.23 -8.91 3.27
C VAL A 46 8.18 -9.69 2.37
N TYR A 47 9.03 -10.52 2.97
CA TYR A 47 9.82 -11.51 2.25
C TYR A 47 9.38 -12.90 2.68
N SER A 48 9.20 -13.79 1.71
CA SER A 48 8.91 -15.19 1.98
C SER A 48 9.85 -16.11 1.21
N SER A 49 10.25 -17.21 1.82
CA SER A 49 11.17 -18.17 1.22
C SER A 49 10.79 -19.60 1.58
N THR A 50 11.15 -20.53 0.70
CA THR A 50 10.91 -21.96 0.88
C THR A 50 12.25 -22.68 1.09
N GLN A 51 12.40 -23.46 2.15
CA GLN A 51 13.60 -24.25 2.40
C GLN A 51 13.91 -25.14 1.19
N GLY A 52 15.14 -25.00 0.66
CA GLY A 52 15.60 -25.75 -0.51
C GLY A 52 15.27 -25.12 -1.87
N LYS A 53 14.53 -24.00 -1.91
CA LYS A 53 14.38 -23.16 -3.11
C LYS A 53 15.21 -21.88 -2.95
N LYS A 54 15.87 -21.45 -4.03
CA LYS A 54 16.59 -20.17 -4.09
C LYS A 54 15.64 -18.97 -4.25
N GLU A 55 14.39 -19.21 -4.63
CA GLU A 55 13.41 -18.15 -4.90
C GLU A 55 12.89 -17.54 -3.60
N VAL A 56 13.07 -16.22 -3.47
CA VAL A 56 12.48 -15.38 -2.43
C VAL A 56 11.35 -14.58 -3.08
N SER A 57 10.13 -14.72 -2.56
CA SER A 57 9.02 -13.85 -2.93
C SER A 57 9.10 -12.56 -2.11
N GLN A 58 8.85 -11.44 -2.77
CA GLN A 58 8.90 -10.12 -2.17
C GLN A 58 7.58 -9.38 -2.43
N GLY A 59 7.05 -8.77 -1.37
CA GLY A 59 5.82 -7.99 -1.41
C GLY A 59 5.82 -6.93 -0.32
N SER A 60 4.63 -6.40 -0.07
CA SER A 60 4.34 -5.39 0.95
C SER A 60 3.19 -5.87 1.82
N GLY A 61 2.98 -5.19 2.94
CA GLY A 61 1.86 -5.42 3.83
C GLY A 61 1.67 -4.26 4.79
N PHE A 62 0.65 -4.33 5.62
CA PHE A 62 0.37 -3.29 6.60
C PHE A 62 -0.30 -3.82 7.86
N PHE A 63 -0.06 -3.17 8.99
CA PHE A 63 -0.69 -3.51 10.26
C PHE A 63 -2.15 -3.10 10.27
N ILE A 64 -3.01 -3.97 10.82
CA ILE A 64 -4.46 -3.71 10.97
C ILE A 64 -4.92 -3.64 12.43
N ASN A 65 -4.08 -4.04 13.38
CA ASN A 65 -4.38 -3.93 14.81
C ASN A 65 -3.12 -3.80 15.67
N SER A 66 -3.28 -3.44 16.94
CA SER A 66 -2.19 -3.30 17.91
C SER A 66 -1.60 -4.64 18.38
N GLN A 67 -2.13 -5.78 17.92
CA GLN A 67 -1.61 -7.11 18.23
C GLN A 67 -0.53 -7.57 17.25
N GLY A 68 -0.22 -6.76 16.22
CA GLY A 68 0.79 -7.07 15.22
C GLY A 68 0.28 -7.92 14.08
N TRP A 69 -1.02 -7.85 13.79
CA TRP A 69 -1.60 -8.49 12.62
C TRP A 69 -1.29 -7.69 11.37
N VAL A 70 -0.76 -8.36 10.35
CA VAL A 70 -0.39 -7.78 9.06
C VAL A 70 -1.22 -8.41 7.95
N ILE A 71 -1.77 -7.57 7.08
CA ILE A 71 -2.39 -8.00 5.82
C ILE A 71 -1.34 -7.95 4.71
N THR A 72 -1.35 -8.98 3.87
CA THR A 72 -0.63 -9.03 2.58
C THR A 72 -1.41 -9.88 1.58
N ASN A 73 -0.86 -10.11 0.38
CA ASN A 73 -1.46 -11.04 -0.56
C ASN A 73 -1.10 -12.50 -0.25
N HIS A 74 -2.01 -13.42 -0.58
CA HIS A 74 -1.75 -14.84 -0.43
C HIS A 74 -0.57 -15.31 -1.28
N HIS A 75 -0.47 -14.87 -2.55
CA HIS A 75 0.62 -15.27 -3.44
C HIS A 75 2.00 -14.80 -2.96
N VAL A 76 2.09 -13.77 -2.12
CA VAL A 76 3.36 -13.31 -1.54
C VAL A 76 3.90 -14.33 -0.54
N VAL A 77 3.02 -15.10 0.13
CA VAL A 77 3.38 -16.04 1.21
C VAL A 77 3.09 -17.50 0.86
N ASP A 78 2.50 -17.78 -0.31
CA ASP A 78 2.09 -19.12 -0.71
C ASP A 78 3.29 -20.08 -0.79
N GLY A 79 3.12 -21.28 -0.25
CA GLY A 79 4.16 -22.32 -0.20
C GLY A 79 5.41 -22.00 0.64
N SER A 80 5.48 -20.83 1.28
CA SER A 80 6.66 -20.41 2.04
C SER A 80 6.83 -21.18 3.36
N THR A 81 8.09 -21.48 3.70
CA THR A 81 8.46 -22.08 4.99
C THR A 81 8.94 -21.05 6.00
N GLN A 82 9.39 -19.90 5.52
CA GLN A 82 9.85 -18.78 6.34
C GLN A 82 9.28 -17.49 5.76
N ILE A 83 8.76 -16.65 6.63
CA ILE A 83 8.29 -15.31 6.29
C ILE A 83 8.93 -14.33 7.28
N VAL A 84 9.49 -13.25 6.76
CA VAL A 84 10.01 -12.13 7.54
C VAL A 84 9.37 -10.84 7.05
N ILE A 85 9.22 -9.89 7.97
CA ILE A 85 8.79 -8.54 7.65
C ILE A 85 9.88 -7.54 8.01
N ILE A 86 10.01 -6.50 7.20
CA ILE A 86 10.88 -5.36 7.50
C ILE A 86 9.98 -4.15 7.77
N THR A 87 10.04 -3.61 8.99
CA THR A 87 9.29 -2.42 9.39
C THR A 87 9.90 -1.15 8.84
N SER A 88 9.18 -0.03 8.94
CA SER A 88 9.61 1.29 8.46
C SER A 88 10.92 1.78 9.07
N ASP A 89 11.24 1.34 10.29
CA ASP A 89 12.51 1.61 10.98
C ASP A 89 13.66 0.68 10.54
N ASN A 90 13.47 -0.09 9.47
CA ASN A 90 14.41 -1.07 8.91
C ASN A 90 14.69 -2.29 9.81
N THR A 91 13.86 -2.54 10.83
CA THR A 91 14.02 -3.72 11.67
C THR A 91 13.35 -4.94 11.03
N GLU A 92 14.06 -6.06 11.01
CA GLU A 92 13.52 -7.35 10.57
C GLU A 92 12.84 -8.09 11.73
N TYR A 93 11.65 -8.61 11.50
CA TYR A 93 10.94 -9.50 12.42
C TYR A 93 10.46 -10.74 11.70
N ARG A 94 10.48 -11.88 12.41
CA ARG A 94 9.86 -13.10 11.91
C ARG A 94 8.35 -13.04 12.05
N VAL A 95 7.66 -13.58 11.07
CA VAL A 95 6.24 -13.90 11.18
C VAL A 95 6.13 -15.22 11.95
N ASN A 96 5.35 -15.23 13.02
CA ASN A 96 5.21 -16.43 13.85
C ASN A 96 4.26 -17.45 13.20
N GLN A 97 3.24 -16.96 12.49
CA GLN A 97 2.16 -17.75 11.97
C GLN A 97 1.42 -17.01 10.85
N VAL A 98 1.03 -17.75 9.82
CA VAL A 98 -0.05 -17.33 8.90
C VAL A 98 -1.37 -17.71 9.55
N LEU A 99 -2.12 -16.73 10.04
CA LEU A 99 -3.37 -16.96 10.78
C LEU A 99 -4.50 -17.43 9.87
N LYS A 100 -4.66 -16.79 8.72
CA LYS A 100 -5.71 -17.07 7.73
C LYS A 100 -5.21 -16.75 6.32
N THR A 101 -5.72 -17.48 5.34
CA THR A 101 -5.54 -17.16 3.92
C THR A 101 -6.87 -17.31 3.19
N ASP A 102 -7.10 -16.44 2.20
CA ASP A 102 -8.16 -16.58 1.21
C ASP A 102 -7.48 -16.60 -0.16
N LYS A 103 -7.32 -17.82 -0.71
CA LYS A 103 -6.64 -18.02 -1.99
C LYS A 103 -7.43 -17.42 -3.14
N ASP A 104 -8.76 -17.47 -3.07
CA ASP A 104 -9.62 -16.97 -4.14
C ASP A 104 -9.54 -15.45 -4.23
N LYS A 105 -9.54 -14.77 -3.08
CA LYS A 105 -9.40 -13.30 -3.01
C LYS A 105 -7.97 -12.81 -3.03
N ASP A 106 -7.01 -13.71 -2.82
CA ASP A 106 -5.58 -13.44 -2.74
C ASP A 106 -5.19 -12.55 -1.54
N LEU A 107 -5.67 -12.94 -0.35
CA LEU A 107 -5.39 -12.25 0.91
C LEU A 107 -4.79 -13.22 1.94
N ALA A 108 -3.86 -12.72 2.75
CA ALA A 108 -3.31 -13.43 3.89
C ALA A 108 -3.24 -12.53 5.12
N LEU A 109 -3.54 -13.10 6.28
CA LEU A 109 -3.39 -12.51 7.60
C LEU A 109 -2.20 -13.16 8.30
N LEU A 110 -1.20 -12.34 8.64
CA LEU A 110 0.01 -12.76 9.32
C LEU A 110 -0.03 -12.26 10.77
N ALA A 111 0.46 -13.08 11.70
CA ALA A 111 0.80 -12.63 13.04
C ALA A 111 2.32 -12.44 13.15
N THR A 112 2.73 -11.35 13.79
CA THR A 112 4.12 -10.93 13.85
C THR A 112 4.62 -10.89 15.29
N THR A 113 5.94 -10.87 15.46
CA THR A 113 6.57 -10.71 16.78
C THR A 113 6.98 -9.27 17.06
N VAL A 114 6.39 -8.30 16.35
CA VAL A 114 6.74 -6.88 16.49
C VAL A 114 6.27 -6.38 17.86
N PRO A 115 7.11 -5.66 18.62
CA PRO A 115 6.71 -5.06 19.89
C PRO A 115 5.54 -4.08 19.70
N ARG A 116 4.59 -4.05 20.64
CA ARG A 116 3.35 -3.25 20.54
C ARG A 116 3.62 -1.76 20.32
N GLU A 117 4.68 -1.24 20.92
CA GLU A 117 5.13 0.14 20.82
C GLU A 117 5.67 0.52 19.43
N LYS A 118 5.93 -0.47 18.56
CA LYS A 118 6.37 -0.29 17.17
C LYS A 118 5.29 -0.62 16.14
N ILE A 119 4.08 -0.96 16.58
CA ILE A 119 2.96 -1.31 15.70
C ILE A 119 2.08 -0.07 15.50
N PHE A 120 1.87 0.29 14.23
CA PHE A 120 1.03 1.41 13.82
C PHE A 120 -0.08 0.91 12.91
N PRO A 121 -1.26 0.57 13.45
CA PRO A 121 -2.36 0.04 12.65
C PRO A 121 -2.93 1.10 11.70
N LEU A 122 -3.15 0.73 10.45
CA LEU A 122 -3.79 1.61 9.49
C LEU A 122 -5.32 1.58 9.61
N PRO A 123 -5.99 2.74 9.54
CA PRO A 123 -7.43 2.81 9.36
C PRO A 123 -7.89 2.03 8.13
N VAL A 124 -8.94 1.23 8.25
CA VAL A 124 -9.53 0.49 7.11
C VAL A 124 -10.96 0.93 6.90
N ASN A 125 -11.28 1.39 5.68
CA ASN A 125 -12.64 1.78 5.29
C ASN A 125 -13.23 0.68 4.39
N PRO A 126 -14.29 -0.04 4.81
CA PRO A 126 -14.87 -1.14 4.03
C PRO A 126 -15.67 -0.70 2.80
N ASN A 127 -15.94 0.60 2.64
CA ASN A 127 -16.77 1.08 1.55
C ASN A 127 -15.98 1.08 0.24
N LEU A 128 -16.67 0.82 -0.87
CA LEU A 128 -16.08 1.00 -2.19
C LEU A 128 -15.80 2.48 -2.44
N PRO A 129 -14.63 2.81 -3.01
CA PRO A 129 -14.30 4.19 -3.33
C PRO A 129 -15.09 4.70 -4.53
N ARG A 130 -15.14 6.02 -4.68
CA ARG A 130 -15.74 6.65 -5.87
C ARG A 130 -14.75 6.66 -7.03
N ILE A 131 -15.26 6.56 -8.25
CA ILE A 131 -14.44 6.81 -9.45
C ILE A 131 -13.97 8.27 -9.43
N GLY A 132 -12.70 8.49 -9.71
CA GLY A 132 -12.03 9.79 -9.61
C GLY A 132 -11.54 10.15 -8.20
N GLU A 133 -11.76 9.29 -7.20
CA GLU A 133 -11.22 9.50 -5.86
C GLU A 133 -9.68 9.43 -5.88
N PRO A 134 -8.99 10.43 -5.30
CA PRO A 134 -7.54 10.46 -5.26
C PRO A 134 -7.01 9.46 -4.24
N ILE A 135 -5.97 8.75 -4.63
CA ILE A 135 -5.37 7.66 -3.87
C ILE A 135 -3.85 7.79 -3.85
N VAL A 136 -3.24 7.13 -2.88
CA VAL A 136 -1.81 6.83 -2.86
C VAL A 136 -1.58 5.35 -2.62
N VAL A 137 -0.45 4.86 -3.09
CA VAL A 137 0.12 3.56 -2.74
C VAL A 137 1.44 3.81 -2.05
N ILE A 138 1.63 3.18 -0.89
CA ILE A 138 2.92 3.18 -0.20
C ILE A 138 3.34 1.73 -0.03
N GLY A 139 4.52 1.37 -0.53
CA GLY A 139 4.96 -0.02 -0.54
C GLY A 139 6.43 -0.18 -0.87
N SER A 140 6.79 -1.36 -1.35
CA SER A 140 8.17 -1.72 -1.68
C SER A 140 8.33 -2.18 -3.13
N PRO A 141 8.03 -1.33 -4.13
CA PRO A 141 8.25 -1.65 -5.54
C PRO A 141 9.73 -2.02 -5.78
N ASP A 142 9.99 -3.18 -6.37
CA ASP A 142 11.31 -3.76 -6.66
C ASP A 142 12.29 -3.66 -5.48
N GLY A 143 11.79 -3.84 -4.26
CA GLY A 143 12.58 -3.74 -3.02
C GLY A 143 12.88 -2.31 -2.55
N TYR A 144 12.51 -1.26 -3.30
CA TYR A 144 12.61 0.14 -2.90
C TYR A 144 11.54 0.47 -1.85
N ARG A 145 11.87 0.15 -0.61
CA ARG A 145 10.94 0.23 0.53
C ARG A 145 10.39 1.63 0.75
N LEU A 146 9.14 1.69 1.23
CA LEU A 146 8.43 2.93 1.54
C LEU A 146 8.39 3.93 0.37
N SER A 147 8.29 3.43 -0.87
CA SER A 147 8.03 4.29 -2.03
C SER A 147 6.57 4.72 -2.06
N LEU A 148 6.35 6.02 -2.25
CA LEU A 148 5.02 6.64 -2.43
C LEU A 148 4.75 6.83 -3.93
N SER A 149 3.59 6.41 -4.41
CA SER A 149 3.03 6.81 -5.70
C SER A 149 1.59 7.28 -5.55
N ASP A 150 1.14 8.21 -6.38
CA ASP A 150 -0.20 8.77 -6.35
C ASP A 150 -0.97 8.51 -7.66
N GLY A 151 -2.29 8.61 -7.58
CA GLY A 151 -3.17 8.40 -8.72
C GLY A 151 -4.64 8.53 -8.35
N LEU A 152 -5.51 7.96 -9.17
CA LEU A 152 -6.96 8.03 -9.01
C LEU A 152 -7.58 6.63 -9.13
N VAL A 153 -8.72 6.43 -8.49
CA VAL A 153 -9.62 5.30 -8.81
C VAL A 153 -10.20 5.50 -10.20
N SER A 154 -9.87 4.61 -11.13
CA SER A 154 -10.33 4.68 -12.53
C SER A 154 -11.69 4.02 -12.75
N ALA A 155 -11.95 2.91 -12.07
CA ALA A 155 -13.18 2.13 -12.22
C ALA A 155 -13.33 1.11 -11.09
N ILE A 156 -14.56 0.61 -10.91
CA ILE A 156 -14.83 -0.63 -10.19
C ILE A 156 -15.15 -1.70 -11.24
N ARG A 157 -14.44 -2.84 -11.20
CA ARG A 157 -14.49 -3.87 -12.23
C ARG A 157 -14.80 -5.23 -11.65
N ASP A 158 -15.69 -5.98 -12.28
CA ASP A 158 -15.75 -7.42 -12.09
C ASP A 158 -14.74 -8.08 -13.03
N LEU A 159 -13.90 -8.97 -12.49
CA LEU A 159 -12.94 -9.73 -13.30
C LEU A 159 -13.26 -11.23 -13.17
N PRO A 160 -14.20 -11.77 -13.98
CA PRO A 160 -14.66 -13.15 -13.88
C PRO A 160 -13.52 -14.18 -13.95
N LYS A 161 -12.47 -13.90 -14.73
CA LYS A 161 -11.28 -14.75 -14.86
C LYS A 161 -10.57 -15.01 -13.51
N TYR A 162 -10.68 -14.09 -12.56
CA TYR A 162 -10.06 -14.18 -11.24
C TYR A 162 -11.06 -14.50 -10.14
N ASN A 163 -12.32 -14.84 -10.49
CA ASN A 163 -13.40 -15.14 -9.55
C ASN A 163 -13.60 -14.11 -8.42
N ILE A 164 -13.24 -12.85 -8.67
CA ILE A 164 -13.38 -11.75 -7.72
C ILE A 164 -14.17 -10.64 -8.40
N SER A 165 -15.24 -10.23 -7.72
CA SER A 165 -16.06 -9.09 -8.09
C SER A 165 -15.51 -7.80 -7.51
N ARG A 166 -15.81 -6.67 -8.15
CA ARG A 166 -15.63 -5.31 -7.62
C ARG A 166 -14.18 -4.90 -7.35
N PHE A 167 -13.22 -5.37 -8.13
CA PHE A 167 -11.84 -4.85 -8.13
C PHE A 167 -11.79 -3.33 -8.29
N ILE A 168 -10.93 -2.69 -7.51
CA ILE A 168 -10.63 -1.28 -7.65
C ILE A 168 -9.55 -1.14 -8.72
N GLN A 169 -9.90 -0.58 -9.87
CA GLN A 169 -8.94 -0.19 -10.90
C GLN A 169 -8.37 1.18 -10.54
N PHE A 170 -7.05 1.36 -10.59
CA PHE A 170 -6.40 2.63 -10.25
C PHE A 170 -5.19 2.93 -11.15
N THR A 171 -4.72 4.18 -11.12
CA THR A 171 -3.65 4.67 -12.01
C THR A 171 -2.28 4.84 -11.38
N ALA A 172 -2.16 4.84 -10.04
CA ALA A 172 -0.87 5.03 -9.37
C ALA A 172 0.15 3.98 -9.83
N PRO A 173 1.35 4.37 -10.28
CA PRO A 173 2.38 3.43 -10.73
C PRO A 173 2.73 2.41 -9.64
N ILE A 174 2.85 1.14 -10.06
CA ILE A 174 3.29 0.01 -9.23
C ILE A 174 4.22 -0.90 -10.03
N SER A 175 5.04 -1.69 -9.36
CA SER A 175 5.90 -2.73 -9.95
C SER A 175 5.92 -3.99 -9.08
N GLY A 176 6.82 -4.94 -9.37
CA GLY A 176 7.04 -6.12 -8.52
C GLY A 176 7.25 -5.69 -7.07
N GLY A 177 6.81 -6.46 -6.08
CA GLY A 177 6.92 -6.05 -4.67
C GLY A 177 5.84 -5.07 -4.17
N SER A 178 5.06 -4.45 -5.07
CA SER A 178 3.91 -3.62 -4.67
C SER A 178 2.71 -4.46 -4.20
N SER A 179 2.68 -5.76 -4.52
CA SER A 179 1.65 -6.70 -4.05
C SER A 179 1.53 -6.68 -2.53
N GLY A 180 0.31 -6.50 -2.02
CA GLY A 180 -0.01 -6.42 -0.60
C GLY A 180 0.08 -5.00 -0.01
N SER A 181 0.53 -4.00 -0.79
CA SER A 181 0.56 -2.61 -0.34
C SER A 181 -0.86 -2.10 -0.07
N PRO A 182 -1.04 -1.23 0.94
CA PRO A 182 -2.31 -0.55 1.13
C PRO A 182 -2.56 0.48 0.00
N LEU A 183 -3.76 0.44 -0.57
CA LEU A 183 -4.31 1.52 -1.39
C LEU A 183 -5.05 2.47 -0.46
N ILE A 184 -4.56 3.71 -0.33
CA ILE A 184 -4.96 4.66 0.71
C ILE A 184 -5.66 5.86 0.06
N ASN A 185 -6.82 6.25 0.58
CA ASN A 185 -7.47 7.51 0.19
C ASN A 185 -6.82 8.71 0.91
N TYR A 186 -7.13 9.93 0.47
CA TYR A 186 -6.53 11.14 1.06
C TYR A 186 -7.02 11.43 2.49
N GLN A 187 -7.98 10.65 3.01
CA GLN A 187 -8.42 10.68 4.41
C GLN A 187 -7.54 9.82 5.32
N GLY A 188 -6.54 9.11 4.78
CA GLY A 188 -5.68 8.21 5.55
C GLY A 188 -6.31 6.86 5.83
N GLU A 189 -7.23 6.40 4.98
CA GLU A 189 -7.91 5.13 5.13
C GLU A 189 -7.52 4.15 4.02
N VAL A 190 -7.23 2.91 4.39
CA VAL A 190 -7.04 1.81 3.46
C VAL A 190 -8.39 1.42 2.87
N ILE A 191 -8.51 1.59 1.56
CA ILE A 191 -9.70 1.25 0.76
C ILE A 191 -9.49 -0.02 -0.08
N GLY A 192 -8.25 -0.52 -0.16
CA GLY A 192 -7.94 -1.77 -0.85
C GLY A 192 -6.52 -2.27 -0.62
N VAL A 193 -6.25 -3.46 -1.13
CA VAL A 193 -4.94 -4.12 -1.10
C VAL A 193 -4.46 -4.29 -2.53
N VAL A 194 -3.35 -3.65 -2.89
CA VAL A 194 -2.76 -3.74 -4.23
C VAL A 194 -2.45 -5.19 -4.55
N LYS A 195 -2.89 -5.67 -5.73
CA LYS A 195 -2.76 -7.07 -6.12
C LYS A 195 -1.93 -7.25 -7.38
N MET A 196 -2.25 -6.50 -8.44
CA MET A 196 -1.65 -6.75 -9.75
C MET A 196 -1.71 -5.51 -10.65
N THR A 197 -0.86 -5.53 -11.68
CA THR A 197 -0.90 -4.62 -12.83
C THR A 197 -1.15 -5.42 -14.10
N VAL A 198 -1.85 -4.84 -15.08
CA VAL A 198 -1.96 -5.41 -16.43
C VAL A 198 -0.71 -5.03 -17.21
N ILE A 199 -0.04 -6.05 -17.75
CA ILE A 199 1.20 -5.89 -18.50
C ILE A 199 0.91 -6.10 -19.99
N GLY A 200 1.41 -5.20 -20.84
CA GLY A 200 1.35 -5.29 -22.30
C GLY A 200 2.15 -4.15 -22.93
N GLU A 201 2.62 -4.30 -24.17
CA GLU A 201 3.54 -3.35 -24.83
C GLU A 201 3.06 -1.89 -24.83
N GLN A 202 1.74 -1.67 -24.81
CA GLN A 202 1.12 -0.35 -24.80
C GLN A 202 0.17 -0.14 -23.61
N VAL A 203 0.26 -1.01 -22.60
CA VAL A 203 -0.56 -0.91 -21.38
C VAL A 203 0.23 -0.17 -20.31
N GLN A 204 -0.35 0.91 -19.80
CA GLN A 204 0.22 1.69 -18.71
C GLN A 204 -0.87 1.98 -17.69
N ASN A 205 -0.51 1.92 -16.40
CA ASN A 205 -1.36 2.37 -15.29
C ASN A 205 -2.76 1.72 -15.25
N ILE A 206 -2.84 0.44 -15.63
CA ILE A 206 -4.03 -0.39 -15.41
C ILE A 206 -3.71 -1.34 -14.26
N ASN A 207 -3.97 -0.85 -13.05
CA ASN A 207 -3.63 -1.54 -11.82
C ASN A 207 -4.90 -1.93 -11.06
N PHE A 208 -4.81 -2.99 -10.26
CA PHE A 208 -5.95 -3.57 -9.57
C PHE A 208 -5.65 -3.84 -8.10
N ALA A 209 -6.58 -3.42 -7.25
CA ALA A 209 -6.57 -3.69 -5.82
C ALA A 209 -7.84 -4.45 -5.39
N ILE A 210 -7.66 -5.35 -4.44
CA ILE A 210 -8.75 -6.07 -3.77
C ILE A 210 -9.45 -5.08 -2.82
N PRO A 211 -10.78 -4.91 -2.88
CA PRO A 211 -11.50 -4.05 -1.93
C PRO A 211 -11.23 -4.45 -0.47
N SER A 212 -11.00 -3.44 0.37
CA SER A 212 -10.85 -3.59 1.82
C SER A 212 -12.05 -4.28 2.48
N GLN A 213 -13.25 -4.22 1.89
CA GLN A 213 -14.44 -4.94 2.34
C GLN A 213 -14.14 -6.42 2.62
N HIS A 214 -13.34 -7.06 1.76
CA HIS A 214 -13.00 -8.48 1.90
C HIS A 214 -12.11 -8.78 3.11
N LEU A 215 -11.45 -7.79 3.70
CA LEU A 215 -10.71 -7.96 4.95
C LEU A 215 -11.66 -8.27 6.11
N PHE A 216 -12.87 -7.71 6.11
CA PHE A 216 -13.90 -7.96 7.13
C PHE A 216 -14.54 -9.34 6.97
N GLU A 217 -14.52 -9.92 5.77
CA GLU A 217 -14.91 -11.32 5.54
C GLU A 217 -13.83 -12.28 6.03
N LEU A 218 -12.56 -11.96 5.78
CA LEU A 218 -11.41 -12.74 6.26
C LEU A 218 -11.31 -12.68 7.80
N ILE A 219 -11.65 -11.53 8.38
CA ILE A 219 -11.47 -11.21 9.79
C ILE A 219 -12.79 -10.67 10.33
N PRO A 220 -13.75 -11.53 10.70
CA PRO A 220 -15.02 -11.08 11.24
C PRO A 220 -14.90 -10.23 12.52
N GLU A 221 -13.79 -10.35 13.25
CA GLU A 221 -13.49 -9.58 14.45
C GLU A 221 -12.97 -8.15 14.17
N LEU A 222 -12.67 -7.82 12.91
CA LEU A 222 -12.34 -6.44 12.51
C LEU A 222 -13.63 -5.60 12.63
N GLY A 223 -13.79 -4.89 13.75
CA GLY A 223 -14.82 -3.87 13.89
C GLY A 223 -14.56 -2.68 12.95
N PRO A 224 -15.54 -1.78 12.73
CA PRO A 224 -15.28 -0.52 12.05
C PRO A 224 -14.16 0.21 12.77
N TYR A 225 -13.15 0.66 12.01
CA TYR A 225 -11.98 1.32 12.58
C TYR A 225 -12.41 2.49 13.45
N GLN A 226 -12.05 2.44 14.74
CA GLN A 226 -12.18 3.59 15.63
C GLN A 226 -10.90 4.40 15.49
N LYS A 227 -11.03 5.64 15.00
CA LYS A 227 -9.93 6.60 14.89
C LYS A 227 -9.23 6.68 16.25
N GLN A 228 -8.02 6.12 16.34
CA GLN A 228 -7.22 6.28 17.55
C GLN A 228 -6.92 7.77 17.70
N GLU A 229 -7.20 8.33 18.88
CA GLU A 229 -6.80 9.69 19.23
C GLU A 229 -5.30 9.86 18.93
N GLU A 230 -5.01 10.86 18.09
CA GLU A 230 -3.70 11.40 17.72
C GLU A 230 -2.49 10.58 18.24
N LEU A 231 -2.15 9.51 17.51
CA LEU A 231 -0.77 9.01 17.54
C LEU A 231 0.09 10.14 16.99
N ILE A 232 0.77 10.86 17.90
CA ILE A 232 1.73 11.90 17.54
C ILE A 232 2.73 11.26 16.56
N PRO A 233 2.73 11.63 15.27
CA PRO A 233 3.69 11.08 14.34
C PRO A 233 5.10 11.43 14.85
N PRO A 234 6.11 10.59 14.60
CA PRO A 234 7.48 10.91 15.00
C PRO A 234 7.85 12.28 14.42
N SER A 235 8.17 13.24 15.30
CA SER A 235 8.52 14.62 14.96
C SER A 235 9.87 14.78 14.26
N LYS A 236 10.44 13.67 13.77
CA LYS A 236 11.72 13.65 13.06
C LYS A 236 11.47 13.48 11.57
N PRO A 237 12.20 14.23 10.71
CA PRO A 237 12.20 13.98 9.28
C PRO A 237 12.42 12.49 9.03
N VAL A 238 11.61 11.89 8.14
CA VAL A 238 11.87 10.54 7.64
C VAL A 238 13.30 10.57 7.10
N ALA A 239 14.21 9.84 7.74
CA ALA A 239 15.59 9.75 7.27
C ALA A 239 15.56 9.27 5.81
N PRO A 240 16.52 9.69 4.96
CA PRO A 240 16.61 9.19 3.60
C PRO A 240 16.51 7.66 3.64
N ILE A 241 15.47 7.10 3.02
CA ILE A 241 15.29 5.66 2.96
C ILE A 241 16.46 5.16 2.11
N PRO A 242 17.39 4.36 2.67
CA PRO A 242 18.50 3.88 1.87
C PRO A 242 17.92 2.98 0.78
N SER A 243 18.21 3.32 -0.48
CA SER A 243 17.98 2.40 -1.59
C SER A 243 18.69 1.07 -1.27
N PRO A 244 18.08 -0.09 -1.51
CA PRO A 244 18.83 -1.34 -1.49
C PRO A 244 19.98 -1.20 -2.49
N THR A 245 21.21 -1.34 -2.04
CA THR A 245 22.36 -1.45 -2.94
C THR A 245 22.65 -2.92 -3.14
N HIS A 246 21.80 -3.61 -3.89
CA HIS A 246 22.09 -4.95 -4.41
C HIS A 246 21.88 -5.00 -5.94
N PRO A 247 22.64 -4.22 -6.73
CA PRO A 247 22.40 -4.10 -8.17
C PRO A 247 22.43 -5.43 -8.92
N ALA A 248 23.23 -6.39 -8.42
CA ALA A 248 23.28 -7.74 -8.96
C ALA A 248 22.00 -8.56 -8.64
N GLU A 249 21.46 -8.43 -7.43
CA GLU A 249 20.24 -9.13 -7.01
C GLU A 249 19.01 -8.59 -7.75
N ASP A 250 18.96 -7.27 -7.98
CA ASP A 250 17.86 -6.63 -8.72
C ASP A 250 17.81 -7.10 -10.17
N HIS A 251 18.96 -7.10 -10.85
CA HIS A 251 19.08 -7.60 -12.22
C HIS A 251 18.83 -9.11 -12.29
N TYR A 252 19.18 -9.86 -11.25
CA TYR A 252 18.87 -11.28 -11.17
C TYR A 252 17.37 -11.55 -10.99
N ALA A 253 16.72 -10.86 -10.05
CA ALA A 253 15.28 -10.95 -9.83
C ALA A 253 14.49 -10.55 -11.09
N GLN A 254 14.95 -9.52 -11.79
CA GLN A 254 14.40 -9.11 -13.09
C GLN A 254 14.58 -10.19 -14.16
N GLY A 255 15.73 -10.87 -14.20
CA GLY A 255 15.96 -12.00 -15.11
C GLY A 255 15.02 -13.19 -14.83
N LEU A 256 14.80 -13.53 -13.56
CA LEU A 256 13.85 -14.56 -13.15
C LEU A 256 12.42 -14.20 -13.57
N LEU A 257 12.06 -12.93 -13.43
CA LEU A 257 10.77 -12.42 -13.82
C LEU A 257 10.55 -12.51 -15.34
N TYR A 258 11.58 -12.21 -16.16
CA TYR A 258 11.53 -12.42 -17.60
C TYR A 258 11.44 -13.90 -18.00
N LEU A 259 12.14 -14.81 -17.29
CA LEU A 259 11.99 -16.26 -17.50
C LEU A 259 10.58 -16.75 -17.21
N LEU A 260 9.99 -16.32 -16.09
CA LEU A 260 8.59 -16.61 -15.74
C LEU A 260 7.60 -16.12 -16.82
N TRP A 261 7.99 -15.10 -17.58
CA TRP A 261 7.22 -14.53 -18.68
C TRP A 261 7.58 -15.07 -20.07
N GLY A 262 8.43 -16.10 -20.16
CA GLY A 262 8.83 -16.72 -21.44
C GLY A 262 9.73 -15.85 -22.33
N LYS A 263 10.30 -14.78 -21.75
CA LYS A 263 11.16 -13.79 -22.40
C LYS A 263 12.62 -14.13 -22.18
N THR A 264 13.08 -15.18 -22.86
CA THR A 264 14.39 -15.78 -22.60
C THR A 264 15.56 -14.85 -22.92
N ASP A 265 15.43 -14.00 -23.94
CA ASP A 265 16.51 -13.10 -24.37
C ASP A 265 16.69 -11.94 -23.38
N GLU A 266 15.59 -11.34 -22.92
CA GLU A 266 15.62 -10.29 -21.90
C GLU A 266 16.05 -10.83 -20.54
N ALA A 267 15.65 -12.06 -20.20
CA ALA A 267 16.12 -12.73 -19.01
C ALA A 267 17.64 -12.92 -19.04
N LEU A 268 18.19 -13.38 -20.17
CA LEU A 268 19.62 -13.57 -20.34
C LEU A 268 20.39 -12.24 -20.18
N VAL A 269 19.90 -11.16 -20.78
CA VAL A 269 20.51 -9.82 -20.63
C VAL A 269 20.52 -9.39 -19.17
N SER A 270 19.41 -9.56 -18.46
CA SER A 270 19.30 -9.24 -17.03
C SER A 270 20.24 -10.09 -16.17
N PHE A 271 20.35 -11.40 -16.41
CA PHE A 271 21.31 -12.25 -15.69
C PHE A 271 22.77 -11.88 -15.98
N LEU A 272 23.12 -11.60 -17.23
CA LEU A 272 24.47 -11.16 -17.58
C LEU A 272 24.84 -9.85 -16.87
N LYS A 273 23.89 -8.92 -16.73
CA LYS A 273 24.11 -7.69 -15.98
C LYS A 273 24.32 -7.95 -14.49
N ALA A 274 23.61 -8.92 -13.92
CA ALA A 274 23.83 -9.36 -12.54
C ALA A 274 25.25 -9.92 -12.32
N ILE A 275 25.74 -10.77 -13.23
CA ILE A 275 27.13 -11.31 -13.20
C ILE A 275 28.15 -10.18 -13.37
N GLU A 276 27.92 -9.23 -14.28
CA GLU A 276 28.83 -8.10 -14.49
C GLU A 276 29.00 -7.26 -13.21
N LEU A 277 27.89 -7.03 -12.49
CA LEU A 277 27.86 -6.25 -11.27
C LEU A 277 28.40 -7.01 -10.05
N ASN A 278 28.24 -8.35 -10.02
CA ASN A 278 28.87 -9.21 -9.04
C ASN A 278 29.29 -10.55 -9.68
N PRO A 279 30.55 -10.68 -10.13
CA PRO A 279 31.05 -11.89 -10.79
C PRO A 279 31.10 -13.14 -9.91
N ARG A 280 30.87 -12.98 -8.61
CA ARG A 280 30.79 -14.08 -7.64
C ARG A 280 29.36 -14.34 -7.18
N TYR A 281 28.36 -13.73 -7.82
CA TYR A 281 26.95 -13.91 -7.48
C TYR A 281 26.49 -15.32 -7.89
N PRO A 282 26.36 -16.26 -6.93
CA PRO A 282 26.21 -17.68 -7.24
C PRO A 282 24.89 -18.04 -7.92
N GLU A 283 23.94 -17.12 -7.96
CA GLU A 283 22.61 -17.33 -8.53
C GLU A 283 22.54 -17.02 -10.02
N ALA A 284 23.43 -16.18 -10.57
CA ALA A 284 23.40 -15.78 -11.98
C ALA A 284 24.19 -16.69 -12.95
N PHE A 285 24.88 -17.73 -12.45
CA PHE A 285 25.51 -18.79 -13.25
C PHE A 285 24.58 -19.99 -13.42
#